data_AF-A0A9E0YL59-F1
#
_entry.id   AF-A0A9E0YL59-F1
#
_cell.length_a   1.000
_cell.length_b   1.000
_cell.length_c   1.000
_cell.angle_alpha   90.00
_cell.angle_beta   90.00
_cell.angle_gamma   90.00
#
_symmetry.space_group_name_H-M   'P 1'
#
loop_
_entity.id
_entity.type
_entity.pdbx_description
1 polymer ?
#
loop_
_entity_poly.entity_id
_entity_poly.type
_entity_poly.pdbx_seq_one_letter_code
_entity_poly.pdbx_strand_id
1 'polypeptide(L)'
;MKSFTEDGRLSAVMLVGLSVLMLVTLFRVSAAAGIFGMGEYPGGTLRAVFHISEPSSDAPPREYTIKVEPSGDSYDVTEKVSSPGRAREEVSTAFGASGGASAGGSRYDEGGYPTMDLSPLSTIDERNIEIKPNQPIRLPDGGRLVAQEEDNIAGVDVVTGVFTHSNYPNQRARLALADRETRDLLLFPTFFELLKNGEVETRIELVEFSYQP
;
A
#
# COMPACT_ATOMS: atom_id res chain seq x y z
N MET A 1 -72.35 -3.13 28.88
CA MET A 1 -71.43 -2.22 28.18
C MET A 1 -70.18 -2.99 27.81
N LYS A 2 -69.85 -3.05 26.51
CA LYS A 2 -68.61 -3.62 25.94
C LYS A 2 -67.54 -2.52 25.90
N SER A 3 -66.31 -2.83 26.31
CA SER A 3 -65.07 -2.37 25.67
C SER A 3 -63.92 -3.24 26.20
N PHE A 4 -63.51 -4.25 25.44
CA PHE A 4 -62.45 -4.22 24.42
C PHE A 4 -61.04 -4.26 25.02
N THR A 5 -60.55 -5.49 25.04
CA THR A 5 -59.19 -5.96 25.20
C THR A 5 -58.35 -5.49 24.01
N GLU A 6 -57.33 -4.65 24.22
CA GLU A 6 -56.47 -4.19 23.10
C GLU A 6 -54.98 -4.01 23.44
N ASP A 7 -54.48 -4.54 24.56
CA ASP A 7 -53.06 -4.33 24.94
C ASP A 7 -52.11 -5.47 24.51
N GLY A 8 -52.62 -6.60 24.00
CA GLY A 8 -51.79 -7.79 23.73
C GLY A 8 -51.14 -7.87 22.35
N ARG A 9 -51.55 -7.03 21.39
CA ARG A 9 -51.14 -7.16 19.97
C ARG A 9 -49.96 -6.28 19.58
N LEU A 10 -49.75 -5.16 20.27
CA LEU A 10 -48.67 -4.22 19.96
C LEU A 10 -47.28 -4.77 20.33
N SER A 11 -47.14 -5.48 21.47
CA SER A 11 -45.85 -6.07 21.85
C SER A 11 -45.42 -7.24 20.96
N ALA A 12 -46.36 -8.03 20.42
CA ALA A 12 -46.01 -9.17 19.56
C ALA A 12 -45.57 -8.73 18.14
N VAL A 13 -46.19 -7.68 17.58
CA VAL A 13 -45.84 -7.17 16.25
C VAL A 13 -44.50 -6.39 16.29
N MET A 14 -44.21 -5.69 17.38
CA MET A 14 -42.92 -5.00 17.56
C MET A 14 -41.74 -5.98 17.73
N LEU A 15 -41.96 -7.13 18.40
CA LEU A 15 -40.91 -8.14 18.60
C LEU A 15 -40.58 -8.92 17.31
N VAL A 16 -41.59 -9.18 16.46
CA VAL A 16 -41.39 -9.87 15.17
C VAL A 16 -40.74 -8.93 14.14
N GLY A 17 -41.07 -7.64 14.16
CA GLY A 17 -40.43 -6.63 13.30
C GLY A 17 -38.94 -6.45 13.60
N LEU A 18 -38.53 -6.52 14.87
CA LEU A 18 -37.12 -6.42 15.26
C LEU A 18 -36.32 -7.67 14.88
N SER A 19 -36.94 -8.85 14.95
CA SER A 19 -36.32 -10.13 14.59
C SER A 19 -36.07 -10.27 13.09
N VAL A 20 -36.95 -9.70 12.25
CA VAL A 20 -36.78 -9.71 10.78
C VAL A 20 -35.76 -8.66 10.33
N LEU A 21 -35.62 -7.53 11.05
CA LEU A 21 -34.57 -6.55 10.75
C LEU A 21 -33.17 -7.03 11.16
N MET A 22 -33.06 -7.86 12.20
CA MET A 22 -31.78 -8.45 12.65
C MET A 22 -31.28 -9.58 11.72
N LEU A 23 -32.15 -10.14 10.87
CA LEU A 23 -31.77 -11.22 9.95
C LEU A 23 -31.18 -10.71 8.61
N VAL A 24 -31.35 -9.43 8.29
CA VAL A 24 -30.85 -8.82 7.04
C VAL A 24 -29.53 -8.07 7.25
N THR A 25 -29.06 -7.90 8.49
CA THR A 25 -27.71 -7.40 8.79
C THR A 25 -26.68 -8.52 8.91
N LEU A 26 -26.87 -9.64 8.22
CA LEU A 26 -25.76 -10.45 7.72
C LEU A 26 -25.07 -9.68 6.59
N PHE A 27 -24.58 -8.48 6.90
CA PHE A 27 -23.45 -7.94 6.20
C PHE A 27 -22.38 -9.00 6.36
N ARG A 28 -22.04 -9.66 5.25
CA ARG A 28 -20.77 -10.36 5.14
C ARG A 28 -19.73 -9.32 5.49
N VAL A 29 -19.25 -9.34 6.72
CA VAL A 29 -17.93 -8.82 7.05
C VAL A 29 -17.01 -9.76 6.28
N SER A 30 -16.83 -9.45 4.99
CA SER A 30 -15.65 -9.88 4.26
C SER A 30 -14.52 -9.36 5.12
N ALA A 31 -13.90 -10.25 5.89
CA ALA A 31 -12.62 -9.95 6.46
C ALA A 31 -11.71 -9.75 5.26
N ALA A 32 -11.53 -8.48 4.88
CA ALA A 32 -10.56 -8.05 3.89
C ALA A 32 -9.23 -8.69 4.28
N ALA A 33 -8.86 -9.77 3.60
CA ALA A 33 -7.56 -10.37 3.75
C ALA A 33 -6.60 -9.42 3.05
N GLY A 34 -6.08 -8.44 3.79
CA GLY A 34 -4.97 -7.63 3.32
C GLY A 34 -3.84 -8.57 2.95
N ILE A 35 -3.43 -8.54 1.68
CA ILE A 35 -2.21 -9.22 1.27
C ILE A 35 -1.08 -8.34 1.82
N PHE A 36 -0.15 -8.93 2.58
CA PHE A 36 0.85 -8.23 3.39
C PHE A 36 1.42 -6.98 2.70
N GLY A 37 1.15 -5.78 3.21
CA GLY A 37 1.69 -4.52 2.68
C GLY A 37 0.89 -3.87 1.54
N MET A 38 -0.17 -4.51 1.05
CA MET A 38 -1.15 -3.94 0.10
C MET A 38 -2.42 -3.49 0.84
N GLY A 39 -3.26 -2.72 0.14
CA GLY A 39 -4.59 -2.34 0.61
C GLY A 39 -5.56 -3.53 0.67
N GLU A 40 -6.85 -3.24 0.82
CA GLU A 40 -7.89 -4.27 0.70
C GLU A 40 -7.91 -4.81 -0.74
N TYR A 41 -7.59 -6.09 -0.92
CA TYR A 41 -7.54 -6.69 -2.26
C TYR A 41 -8.96 -6.87 -2.82
N PRO A 42 -9.30 -6.22 -3.94
CA PRO A 42 -10.66 -6.19 -4.48
C PRO A 42 -11.10 -7.52 -5.16
N GLY A 43 -10.18 -8.47 -5.35
CA GLY A 43 -10.42 -9.72 -6.07
C GLY A 43 -9.72 -9.77 -7.42
N GLY A 44 -9.93 -10.81 -8.21
CA GLY A 44 -9.36 -10.93 -9.55
C GLY A 44 -7.94 -11.54 -9.60
N THR A 45 -7.27 -11.39 -10.74
CA THR A 45 -5.87 -11.82 -10.92
C THR A 45 -4.93 -10.61 -10.93
N LEU A 46 -3.80 -10.73 -10.24
CA LEU A 46 -2.78 -9.70 -10.19
C LEU A 46 -1.41 -10.29 -10.54
N ARG A 47 -0.62 -9.53 -11.28
CA ARG A 47 0.80 -9.75 -11.44
C ARG A 47 1.52 -8.41 -11.43
N ALA A 48 2.49 -8.26 -10.53
CA ALA A 48 3.38 -7.09 -10.50
C ALA A 48 4.84 -7.54 -10.35
N VAL A 49 5.74 -6.88 -11.07
CA VAL A 49 7.19 -7.11 -11.03
C VAL A 49 7.91 -5.79 -10.78
N PHE A 50 8.78 -5.79 -9.78
CA PHE A 50 9.60 -4.65 -9.41
C PHE A 50 11.08 -4.98 -9.57
N HIS A 51 11.84 -4.02 -10.09
CA HIS A 51 13.30 -4.01 -10.04
C HIS A 51 13.76 -3.14 -8.88
N ILE A 52 14.58 -3.72 -8.00
CA ILE A 52 15.13 -3.07 -6.82
C ILE A 52 16.65 -3.02 -6.98
N SER A 53 17.22 -1.83 -7.06
CA SER A 53 18.64 -1.61 -7.25
C SER A 53 19.21 -0.65 -6.22
N GLU A 54 20.52 -0.74 -6.00
CA GLU A 54 21.30 0.20 -5.21
C GLU A 54 22.31 0.83 -6.17
N PRO A 55 21.94 1.91 -6.91
CA PRO A 55 22.79 2.44 -7.99
C PRO A 55 24.17 2.93 -7.53
N SER A 56 24.35 3.20 -6.23
CA SER A 56 25.63 3.51 -5.60
C SER A 56 26.53 2.29 -5.38
N SER A 57 26.05 1.08 -5.69
CA SER A 57 26.72 -0.21 -5.47
C SER A 57 26.85 -0.99 -6.78
N ASP A 58 27.87 -1.84 -6.88
CA ASP A 58 28.05 -2.79 -7.99
C ASP A 58 27.14 -4.03 -7.87
N ALA A 59 26.30 -4.09 -6.82
CA ALA A 59 25.37 -5.19 -6.62
C ALA A 59 24.36 -5.29 -7.78
N PRO A 60 24.16 -6.49 -8.36
CA PRO A 60 23.13 -6.69 -9.38
C PRO A 60 21.74 -6.30 -8.86
N PRO A 61 20.86 -5.77 -9.72
CA PRO A 61 19.47 -5.51 -9.36
C PRO A 61 18.76 -6.78 -8.89
N ARG A 62 17.92 -6.61 -7.88
CA ARG A 62 17.00 -7.61 -7.37
C ARG A 62 15.68 -7.50 -8.11
N GLU A 63 14.99 -8.62 -8.28
CA GLU A 63 13.65 -8.65 -8.83
C GLU A 63 12.69 -9.17 -7.76
N TYR A 64 11.61 -8.42 -7.53
CA TYR A 64 10.50 -8.84 -6.68
C TYR A 64 9.27 -9.03 -7.55
N THR A 65 8.68 -10.21 -7.50
CA THR A 65 7.45 -10.55 -8.22
C THR A 65 6.37 -10.93 -7.22
N ILE A 66 5.18 -10.36 -7.36
CA ILE A 66 3.96 -10.85 -6.73
C ILE A 66 2.96 -11.31 -7.79
N LYS A 67 2.29 -12.42 -7.51
CA LYS A 67 1.21 -12.97 -8.31
C LYS A 67 0.05 -13.37 -7.40
N VAL A 68 -1.17 -13.00 -7.76
CA VAL A 68 -2.40 -13.39 -7.07
C VAL A 68 -3.33 -14.05 -8.08
N GLU A 69 -3.76 -15.27 -7.78
CA GLU A 69 -4.63 -16.06 -8.66
C GLU A 69 -5.80 -16.66 -7.88
N PRO A 70 -7.02 -16.67 -8.44
CA PRO A 70 -8.14 -17.40 -7.85
C PRO A 70 -7.84 -18.89 -7.70
N SER A 71 -8.17 -19.45 -6.54
CA SER A 71 -8.00 -20.85 -6.19
C SER A 71 -9.25 -21.34 -5.45
N GLY A 72 -10.27 -21.74 -6.22
CA GLY A 72 -11.60 -22.08 -5.69
C GLY A 72 -12.26 -20.89 -4.99
N ASP A 73 -12.57 -21.03 -3.70
CA ASP A 73 -13.14 -19.97 -2.85
C ASP A 73 -12.08 -19.08 -2.19
N SER A 74 -10.82 -19.18 -2.63
CA SER A 74 -9.66 -18.50 -2.04
C SER A 74 -8.73 -17.92 -3.12
N TYR A 75 -7.61 -17.33 -2.70
CA TYR A 75 -6.58 -16.83 -3.60
C TYR A 75 -5.23 -17.45 -3.25
N ASP A 76 -4.50 -17.88 -4.26
CA ASP A 76 -3.09 -18.24 -4.16
C ASP A 76 -2.24 -16.98 -4.37
N VAL A 77 -1.47 -16.60 -3.34
CA VAL A 77 -0.51 -15.48 -3.39
C VAL A 77 0.90 -16.06 -3.49
N THR A 78 1.60 -15.75 -4.58
CA THR A 78 2.98 -16.16 -4.80
C THR A 78 3.89 -14.94 -4.83
N GLU A 79 4.85 -14.89 -3.90
CA GLU A 79 5.94 -13.93 -3.89
C GLU A 79 7.24 -14.62 -4.31
N LYS A 80 7.97 -14.00 -5.24
CA LYS A 80 9.27 -14.49 -5.70
C LYS A 80 10.28 -13.36 -5.66
N VAL A 81 11.42 -13.61 -5.00
CA VAL A 81 12.55 -12.70 -4.95
C VAL A 81 13.75 -13.34 -5.65
N SER A 82 14.32 -12.63 -6.61
CA SER A 82 15.58 -12.98 -7.28
C SER A 82 16.66 -11.98 -6.87
N SER A 83 17.72 -12.46 -6.22
CA SER A 83 18.82 -11.62 -5.73
C SER A 83 20.17 -12.16 -6.26
N PRO A 84 20.45 -11.97 -7.56
CA PRO A 84 21.68 -12.49 -8.16
C PRO A 84 22.93 -11.87 -7.51
N GLY A 85 23.98 -12.67 -7.35
CA GLY A 85 25.27 -12.21 -6.83
C GLY A 85 25.33 -11.95 -5.32
N ARG A 86 24.25 -12.22 -4.56
CA ARG A 86 24.24 -12.11 -3.09
C ARG A 86 24.43 -13.46 -2.41
N ALA A 87 25.06 -13.45 -1.25
CA ALA A 87 25.16 -14.65 -0.41
C ALA A 87 23.76 -15.04 0.11
N ARG A 88 23.53 -16.32 0.40
CA ARG A 88 22.22 -16.82 0.83
C ARG A 88 21.73 -16.10 2.09
N GLU A 89 22.66 -15.73 2.96
CA GLU A 89 22.43 -15.05 4.23
C GLU A 89 22.08 -13.57 4.06
N GLU A 90 22.35 -13.00 2.87
CA GLU A 90 22.08 -11.61 2.50
C GLU A 90 20.79 -11.47 1.68
N VAL A 91 20.17 -12.59 1.29
CA VAL A 91 18.87 -12.60 0.62
C VAL A 91 17.78 -12.37 1.67
N SER A 92 17.28 -11.14 1.73
CA SER A 92 16.02 -10.82 2.40
C SER A 92 14.96 -10.47 1.37
N THR A 93 13.69 -10.71 1.70
CA THR A 93 12.54 -10.28 0.88
C THR A 93 12.33 -8.76 0.91
N ALA A 94 13.26 -7.99 1.48
CA ALA A 94 13.04 -6.66 2.08
C ALA A 94 11.99 -6.66 3.23
N PHE A 95 11.36 -7.81 3.51
CA PHE A 95 10.39 -8.05 4.56
C PHE A 95 10.81 -9.20 5.48
N GLY A 96 11.80 -8.93 6.34
CA GLY A 96 11.93 -9.67 7.60
C GLY A 96 10.89 -9.20 8.63
N ALA A 97 10.96 -9.67 9.88
CA ALA A 97 10.13 -9.16 10.99
C ALA A 97 10.16 -7.61 11.15
N SER A 98 11.18 -6.95 10.58
CA SER A 98 11.32 -5.50 10.48
C SER A 98 10.65 -4.86 9.25
N GLY A 99 10.41 -5.56 8.14
CA GLY A 99 9.78 -4.95 6.96
C GLY A 99 8.27 -4.73 7.14
N GLY A 100 7.60 -5.53 7.97
CA GLY A 100 6.25 -5.21 8.45
C GLY A 100 6.25 -3.96 9.34
N ALA A 101 7.36 -3.69 10.05
CA ALA A 101 7.56 -2.45 10.77
C ALA A 101 7.88 -1.29 9.81
N SER A 102 8.65 -1.49 8.72
CA SER A 102 8.95 -0.48 7.70
C SER A 102 7.74 -0.08 6.84
N ALA A 103 6.91 -1.04 6.41
CA ALA A 103 5.62 -0.76 5.77
C ALA A 103 4.60 -0.14 6.74
N GLY A 104 4.81 -0.30 8.05
CA GLY A 104 4.04 0.32 9.12
C GLY A 104 4.71 1.53 9.80
N GLY A 105 5.75 2.13 9.21
CA GLY A 105 6.38 3.35 9.74
C GLY A 105 7.31 3.16 10.95
N SER A 106 8.19 2.16 10.94
CA SER A 106 9.17 1.94 12.02
C SER A 106 10.62 1.90 11.54
N ARG A 107 11.36 2.80 12.20
CA ARG A 107 12.81 2.97 12.27
C ARG A 107 13.48 1.67 12.75
N TYR A 108 14.61 1.32 12.16
CA TYR A 108 15.92 1.16 12.81
C TYR A 108 16.86 0.35 11.90
N ASP A 109 18.00 0.92 11.52
CA ASP A 109 19.13 0.16 10.99
C ASP A 109 20.34 0.51 11.86
N GLU A 110 20.87 -0.47 12.58
CA GLU A 110 21.74 -0.30 13.75
C GLU A 110 23.20 0.07 13.38
N GLY A 111 23.46 0.39 12.11
CA GLY A 111 24.79 0.80 11.62
C GLY A 111 24.79 1.92 10.57
N GLY A 112 23.63 2.48 10.20
CA GLY A 112 23.50 3.52 9.18
C GLY A 112 23.12 4.88 9.76
N TYR A 113 23.55 5.97 9.12
CA TYR A 113 22.86 7.26 9.30
C TYR A 113 21.35 7.05 9.13
N PRO A 114 20.49 7.70 9.91
CA PRO A 114 19.07 7.41 9.88
C PRO A 114 18.52 7.66 8.45
N THR A 115 17.94 6.61 7.87
CA THR A 115 17.19 6.68 6.61
C THR A 115 16.03 7.67 6.77
N MET A 116 15.73 8.44 5.72
CA MET A 116 14.60 9.37 5.71
C MET A 116 13.33 8.68 6.18
N ASP A 117 12.63 9.33 7.12
CA ASP A 117 11.33 8.87 7.58
C ASP A 117 10.26 9.10 6.49
N LEU A 118 9.72 8.01 5.95
CA LEU A 118 8.68 8.02 4.91
C LEU A 118 7.27 7.87 5.48
N SER A 119 7.13 7.66 6.80
CA SER A 119 5.81 7.47 7.43
C SER A 119 4.81 8.60 7.16
N PRO A 120 5.19 9.89 6.98
CA PRO A 120 4.22 10.92 6.66
C PRO A 120 3.48 10.73 5.32
N LEU A 121 3.99 9.88 4.41
CA LEU A 121 3.32 9.56 3.16
C LEU A 121 2.01 8.78 3.36
N SER A 122 1.86 8.02 4.46
CA SER A 122 0.63 7.27 4.76
C SER A 122 -0.60 8.18 4.88
N THR A 123 -0.39 9.44 5.26
CA THR A 123 -1.45 10.45 5.37
C THR A 123 -2.17 10.69 4.04
N ILE A 124 -1.52 10.43 2.90
CA ILE A 124 -2.14 10.52 1.57
C ILE A 124 -3.30 9.51 1.49
N ASP A 125 -3.07 8.27 1.91
CA ASP A 125 -4.07 7.21 1.89
C ASP A 125 -5.12 7.39 2.98
N GLU A 126 -4.66 7.64 4.22
CA GLU A 126 -5.52 7.81 5.39
C GLU A 126 -6.54 8.94 5.22
N ARG A 127 -6.15 10.04 4.56
CA ARG A 127 -7.01 11.21 4.34
C ARG A 127 -7.59 11.26 2.93
N ASN A 128 -7.36 10.24 2.11
CA ASN A 128 -7.79 10.18 0.72
C ASN A 128 -7.40 11.45 -0.06
N ILE A 129 -6.14 11.88 0.08
CA ILE A 129 -5.63 13.07 -0.61
C ILE A 129 -5.47 12.73 -2.08
N GLU A 130 -6.22 13.42 -2.93
CA GLU A 130 -6.02 13.35 -4.37
C GLU A 130 -4.69 13.99 -4.74
N ILE A 131 -3.83 13.25 -5.45
CA ILE A 131 -2.53 13.73 -5.92
C ILE A 131 -2.72 14.31 -7.31
N LYS A 132 -2.45 15.61 -7.48
CA LYS A 132 -2.51 16.30 -8.78
C LYS A 132 -1.17 16.93 -9.13
N PRO A 133 -0.83 16.99 -10.42
CA PRO A 133 0.32 17.75 -10.91
C PRO A 133 0.43 19.15 -10.31
N ASN A 134 1.65 19.59 -10.06
CA ASN A 134 2.00 20.93 -9.55
C ASN A 134 1.38 21.30 -8.19
N GLN A 135 0.92 20.33 -7.40
CA GLN A 135 0.32 20.56 -6.09
C GLN A 135 1.31 20.22 -4.96
N PRO A 136 1.70 21.18 -4.11
CA PRO A 136 2.43 20.87 -2.89
C PRO A 136 1.48 20.33 -1.81
N ILE A 137 1.80 19.16 -1.26
CA ILE A 137 1.10 18.50 -0.18
C ILE A 137 1.97 18.58 1.08
N ARG A 138 1.42 19.22 2.13
CA ARG A 138 2.06 19.26 3.45
C ARG A 138 1.63 18.03 4.24
N LEU A 139 2.61 17.28 4.72
CA LEU A 139 2.41 16.06 5.47
C LEU A 139 2.84 16.28 6.93
N PRO A 140 2.44 15.39 7.86
CA PRO A 140 2.89 15.46 9.25
C PRO A 140 4.41 15.43 9.40
N ASP A 141 4.89 15.78 10.59
CA ASP A 141 6.30 15.70 11.01
C ASP A 141 7.30 16.46 10.13
N GLY A 142 6.80 17.41 9.36
CA GLY A 142 7.62 18.21 8.44
C GLY A 142 7.94 17.49 7.14
N GLY A 143 7.16 16.46 6.79
CA GLY A 143 7.12 15.87 5.46
C GLY A 143 6.45 16.82 4.46
N ARG A 144 6.95 16.82 3.23
CA ARG A 144 6.38 17.57 2.12
C ARG A 144 6.57 16.81 0.83
N LEU A 145 5.46 16.56 0.13
CA LEU A 145 5.45 16.05 -1.24
C LEU A 145 5.14 17.21 -2.20
N VAL A 146 5.94 17.37 -3.24
CA VAL A 146 5.63 18.28 -4.35
C VAL A 146 5.36 17.42 -5.56
N ALA A 147 4.08 17.27 -5.89
CA ALA A 147 3.66 16.59 -7.12
C ALA A 147 4.06 17.43 -8.33
N GLN A 148 4.50 16.78 -9.39
CA GLN A 148 5.08 17.40 -10.57
C GLN A 148 4.19 17.14 -11.77
N GLU A 149 4.44 16.09 -12.54
CA GLU A 149 3.77 15.80 -13.80
C GLU A 149 3.14 14.40 -13.80
N GLU A 150 2.18 14.21 -14.71
CA GLU A 150 1.65 12.89 -15.03
C GLU A 150 2.64 12.12 -15.91
N ASP A 151 2.71 10.82 -15.71
CA ASP A 151 3.54 9.90 -16.49
C ASP A 151 2.84 8.54 -16.60
N ASN A 152 3.43 7.59 -17.33
CA ASN A 152 2.97 6.22 -17.42
C ASN A 152 4.13 5.25 -17.16
N ILE A 153 3.99 4.40 -16.14
CA ILE A 153 5.01 3.43 -15.75
C ILE A 153 4.40 2.03 -15.81
N ALA A 154 4.97 1.15 -16.65
CA ALA A 154 4.49 -0.21 -16.86
C ALA A 154 2.98 -0.31 -17.19
N GLY A 155 2.44 0.68 -17.91
CA GLY A 155 1.02 0.73 -18.27
C GLY A 155 0.11 1.33 -17.18
N VAL A 156 0.68 1.82 -16.07
CA VAL A 156 -0.04 2.49 -14.98
C VAL A 156 0.13 4.00 -15.10
N ASP A 157 -0.98 4.73 -15.12
CA ASP A 157 -0.96 6.20 -15.06
C ASP A 157 -0.59 6.66 -13.64
N VAL A 158 0.36 7.59 -13.56
CA VAL A 158 0.98 7.99 -12.30
C VAL A 158 1.16 9.50 -12.23
N VAL A 159 1.22 10.04 -11.02
CA VAL A 159 1.72 11.40 -10.78
C VAL A 159 3.09 11.30 -10.10
N THR A 160 4.08 11.90 -10.74
CA THR A 160 5.44 11.97 -10.20
C THR A 160 5.55 13.05 -9.13
N GLY A 161 6.50 12.91 -8.21
CA GLY A 161 6.71 13.92 -7.18
C GLY A 161 8.00 13.75 -6.41
N VAL A 162 8.36 14.82 -5.68
CA VAL A 162 9.51 14.83 -4.79
C VAL A 162 9.05 14.98 -3.36
N PHE A 163 9.33 13.96 -2.55
CA PHE A 163 9.16 13.99 -1.11
C PHE A 163 10.44 14.46 -0.41
N THR A 164 10.26 15.31 0.59
CA THR A 164 11.31 15.84 1.45
C THR A 164 10.85 15.81 2.89
N HIS A 165 11.79 15.72 3.82
CA HIS A 165 11.50 15.72 5.25
C HIS A 165 12.44 16.69 5.97
N SER A 166 11.87 17.56 6.81
CA SER A 166 12.60 18.63 7.52
C SER A 166 13.80 18.12 8.35
N ASN A 167 13.64 17.01 9.06
CA ASN A 167 14.71 16.34 9.82
C ASN A 167 15.82 15.69 8.98
N TYR A 168 15.65 15.58 7.65
CA TYR A 168 16.59 14.89 6.75
C TYR A 168 16.94 15.78 5.55
N PRO A 169 17.56 16.96 5.78
CA PRO A 169 17.73 18.00 4.76
C PRO A 169 18.64 17.61 3.58
N ASN A 170 19.47 16.59 3.76
CA ASN A 170 20.37 16.07 2.73
C ASN A 170 19.81 14.86 1.97
N GLN A 171 18.58 14.45 2.31
CA GLN A 171 17.90 13.34 1.64
C GLN A 171 16.65 13.87 0.93
N ARG A 172 16.22 13.16 -0.11
CA ARG A 172 14.91 13.35 -0.76
C ARG A 172 14.48 12.05 -1.41
N ALA A 173 13.18 11.81 -1.51
CA ALA A 173 12.65 10.70 -2.29
C ALA A 173 11.98 11.22 -3.56
N ARG A 174 12.27 10.61 -4.72
CA ARG A 174 11.44 10.77 -5.92
C ARG A 174 10.46 9.60 -5.97
N LEU A 175 9.23 9.91 -6.31
CA LEU A 175 8.12 8.96 -6.27
C LEU A 175 7.33 9.08 -7.56
N ALA A 176 6.75 7.97 -8.01
CA ALA A 176 5.58 7.99 -8.87
C ALA A 176 4.45 7.24 -8.15
N LEU A 177 3.31 7.91 -8.02
CA LEU A 177 2.17 7.41 -7.29
C LEU A 177 1.01 7.23 -8.26
N ALA A 178 0.52 5.99 -8.35
CA ALA A 178 -0.70 5.68 -9.10
C ALA A 178 -1.93 6.26 -8.40
N ASP A 179 -3.08 6.16 -9.07
CA ASP A 179 -4.37 6.38 -8.42
C ASP A 179 -4.58 5.45 -7.21
N ARG A 180 -5.63 5.72 -6.42
CA ARG A 180 -5.86 4.96 -5.19
C ARG A 180 -6.12 3.48 -5.47
N GLU A 181 -6.97 3.17 -6.45
CA GLU A 181 -7.36 1.79 -6.77
C GLU A 181 -6.15 0.95 -7.15
N THR A 182 -5.25 1.50 -7.98
CA THR A 182 -4.03 0.82 -8.39
C THR A 182 -2.99 0.80 -7.27
N ARG A 183 -2.87 1.87 -6.49
CA ARG A 183 -1.93 1.93 -5.35
C ARG A 183 -2.25 0.88 -4.29
N ASP A 184 -3.54 0.61 -4.04
CA ASP A 184 -3.98 -0.44 -3.11
C ASP A 184 -3.60 -1.87 -3.60
N LEU A 185 -3.27 -2.04 -4.88
CA LEU A 185 -2.80 -3.30 -5.49
C LEU A 185 -1.27 -3.46 -5.51
N LEU A 186 -0.51 -2.46 -5.02
CA LEU A 186 0.94 -2.44 -5.14
C LEU A 186 1.61 -2.38 -3.76
N LEU A 187 2.67 -3.19 -3.60
CA LEU A 187 3.50 -3.20 -2.38
C LEU A 187 4.45 -2.01 -2.28
N PHE A 188 4.82 -1.45 -3.42
CA PHE A 188 5.67 -0.29 -3.54
C PHE A 188 4.99 0.73 -4.45
N PRO A 189 5.33 2.03 -4.33
CA PRO A 189 5.03 2.99 -5.39
C PRO A 189 5.50 2.45 -6.75
N THR A 190 4.86 2.88 -7.84
CA THR A 190 5.25 2.49 -9.20
C THR A 190 6.70 2.89 -9.51
N PHE A 191 7.18 3.95 -8.86
CA PHE A 191 8.59 4.32 -8.82
C PHE A 191 8.97 4.92 -7.47
N PHE A 192 10.16 4.58 -6.99
CA PHE A 192 10.77 5.14 -5.80
C PHE A 192 12.28 5.27 -6.01
N GLU A 193 12.83 6.45 -5.73
CA GLU A 193 14.27 6.64 -5.54
C GLU A 193 14.52 7.36 -4.23
N LEU A 194 15.42 6.83 -3.39
CA LEU A 194 15.98 7.56 -2.27
C LEU A 194 17.31 8.18 -2.69
N LEU A 195 17.38 9.50 -2.65
CA LEU A 195 18.60 10.25 -2.88
C LEU A 195 19.18 10.73 -1.55
N LYS A 196 20.50 10.56 -1.38
CA LYS A 196 21.26 11.06 -0.24
C LYS A 196 22.48 11.81 -0.75
N ASN A 197 22.65 13.06 -0.30
CA ASN A 197 23.72 13.95 -0.77
C ASN A 197 23.78 14.12 -2.30
N GLY A 198 22.66 13.88 -3.01
CA GLY A 198 22.58 13.96 -4.47
C GLY A 198 22.83 12.64 -5.21
N GLU A 199 23.22 11.58 -4.51
CA GLU A 199 23.45 10.24 -5.07
C GLU A 199 22.23 9.34 -4.83
N VAL A 200 21.95 8.43 -5.75
CA VAL A 200 20.83 7.48 -5.63
C VAL A 200 21.30 6.26 -4.84
N GLU A 201 20.79 6.11 -3.63
CA GLU A 201 21.14 4.99 -2.73
C GLU A 201 20.28 3.77 -3.01
N THR A 202 19.01 3.97 -3.35
CA THR A 202 18.06 2.90 -3.62
C THR A 202 17.08 3.34 -4.67
N ARG A 203 16.79 2.45 -5.62
CA ARG A 203 15.74 2.61 -6.62
C ARG A 203 14.84 1.38 -6.64
N ILE A 204 13.53 1.60 -6.63
CA ILE A 204 12.50 0.58 -6.86
C ILE A 204 11.67 1.06 -8.05
N GLU A 205 11.48 0.20 -9.03
CA GLU A 205 10.76 0.53 -10.27
C GLU A 205 9.83 -0.62 -10.64
N LEU A 206 8.57 -0.31 -10.89
CA LEU A 206 7.59 -1.24 -11.44
C LEU A 206 7.89 -1.44 -12.93
N VAL A 207 8.19 -2.69 -13.31
CA VAL A 207 8.57 -3.04 -14.70
C VAL A 207 7.49 -3.85 -15.41
N GLU A 208 6.58 -4.48 -14.67
CA GLU A 208 5.43 -5.20 -15.21
C GLU A 208 4.25 -5.03 -14.26
N PHE A 209 3.08 -4.70 -14.81
CA PHE A 209 1.82 -4.67 -14.07
C PHE A 209 0.69 -5.23 -14.93
N SER A 210 -0.11 -6.12 -14.35
CA SER A 210 -1.31 -6.66 -14.95
C SER A 210 -2.32 -6.97 -13.86
N TYR A 211 -3.53 -6.43 -14.00
CA TYR A 211 -4.63 -6.68 -13.10
C TYR A 211 -5.90 -6.94 -13.91
N GLN A 212 -6.62 -8.00 -13.57
CA GLN A 212 -7.90 -8.36 -14.16
C GLN A 212 -8.90 -8.59 -13.02
N PRO A 213 -9.89 -7.70 -12.82
CA PRO A 213 -10.91 -7.83 -11.79
C PRO A 213 -11.71 -9.13 -11.85
#